data_AF-A0A329T214-F1
#
_entry.id   AF-A0A329T214-F1
#
_cell.length_a   1.000
_cell.length_b   1.000
_cell.length_c   1.000
_cell.angle_alpha   90.00
_cell.angle_beta   90.00
_cell.angle_gamma   90.00
#
_symmetry.space_group_name_H-M   'P 1'
#
loop_
_entity.id
_entity.type
_entity.pdbx_description
1 polymer ?
#
loop_
_entity_poly.entity_id
_entity_poly.type
_entity_poly.pdbx_seq_one_letter_code
_entity_poly.pdbx_strand_id
1 'polypeptide(L)'
;MAWGMPLGKVVNRIRAAAAYTEQAARDKEILVTLGFAWNRNEAVWNQQIIPSIRGYSEVFKNGNIPHKFVVPSEDPWPRSAWGTKLGLILSDLRCAGTYLRYFDRDAGLLNALGVNLKLSARAWQKRIVPLLDIYATQHGGEGVPDDFVIPSKAPWPEEVWGVRLGRIVARNVVV
;
A
#
# COMPACT_ATOMS: atom_id res chain seq x y z
N MET A 1 -21.10 -20.16 -21.57
CA MET A 1 -21.86 -18.89 -21.65
C MET A 1 -21.48 -18.02 -20.46
N ALA A 2 -20.69 -16.95 -20.66
CA ALA A 2 -20.26 -16.04 -19.58
C ALA A 2 -20.48 -14.54 -19.90
N TRP A 3 -21.10 -14.25 -21.04
CA TRP A 3 -21.45 -12.88 -21.43
C TRP A 3 -22.58 -12.36 -20.52
N GLY A 4 -22.38 -11.19 -19.91
CA GLY A 4 -23.34 -10.54 -18.99
C GLY A 4 -23.08 -10.79 -17.50
N MET A 5 -22.10 -11.62 -17.11
CA MET A 5 -21.74 -11.76 -15.70
C MET A 5 -20.99 -10.51 -15.18
N PRO A 6 -21.41 -9.92 -14.05
CA PRO A 6 -20.71 -8.79 -13.44
C PRO A 6 -19.43 -9.31 -12.74
N LEU A 7 -18.40 -9.62 -13.53
CA LEU A 7 -17.16 -10.22 -13.04
C LEU A 7 -16.54 -9.44 -11.87
N GLY A 8 -16.62 -8.10 -11.88
CA GLY A 8 -16.17 -7.29 -10.75
C GLY A 8 -16.86 -7.63 -9.41
N LYS A 9 -18.17 -7.89 -9.44
CA LYS A 9 -18.93 -8.31 -8.24
C LYS A 9 -18.57 -9.73 -7.82
N VAL A 10 -18.39 -10.63 -8.79
CA VAL A 10 -18.00 -12.02 -8.54
C VAL A 10 -16.60 -12.06 -7.90
N VAL A 11 -15.62 -11.38 -8.48
CA VAL A 11 -14.26 -11.24 -7.95
C VAL A 11 -14.28 -10.66 -6.54
N ASN A 12 -15.12 -9.65 -6.26
CA ASN A 12 -15.23 -9.08 -4.92
C ASN A 12 -15.75 -10.12 -3.91
N ARG A 13 -16.74 -10.94 -4.29
CA ARG A 13 -17.25 -12.02 -3.44
C ARG A 13 -16.22 -13.12 -3.19
N ILE A 14 -15.42 -13.48 -4.20
CA ILE A 14 -14.30 -14.41 -4.06
C ILE A 14 -13.28 -13.87 -3.05
N ARG A 15 -12.88 -12.59 -3.18
CA ARG A 15 -11.92 -11.95 -2.27
C ARG A 15 -12.42 -11.85 -0.83
N ALA A 16 -13.72 -11.63 -0.65
CA ALA A 16 -14.36 -11.58 0.66
C ALA A 16 -14.62 -12.98 1.25
N ALA A 17 -14.20 -14.05 0.56
CA ALA A 17 -14.55 -15.44 0.89
C ALA A 17 -16.06 -15.67 1.08
N ALA A 18 -16.90 -14.83 0.46
CA ALA A 18 -18.35 -14.82 0.62
C ALA A 18 -19.07 -15.73 -0.39
N ALA A 19 -18.38 -16.12 -1.47
CA ALA A 19 -18.88 -17.07 -2.46
C ALA A 19 -17.73 -17.71 -3.25
N TYR A 20 -18.00 -18.87 -3.84
CA TYR A 20 -17.09 -19.61 -4.73
C TYR A 20 -15.77 -20.05 -4.06
N THR A 21 -15.76 -20.25 -2.74
CA THR A 21 -14.56 -20.61 -1.97
C THR A 21 -14.00 -21.98 -2.37
N GLU A 22 -14.86 -22.97 -2.63
CA GLU A 22 -14.44 -24.30 -3.09
C GLU A 22 -13.82 -24.27 -4.49
N GLN A 23 -14.41 -23.51 -5.42
CA GLN A 23 -13.90 -23.33 -6.78
C GLN A 23 -12.58 -22.55 -6.76
N ALA A 24 -12.52 -21.48 -5.96
CA ALA A 24 -11.31 -20.72 -5.72
C ALA A 24 -10.16 -21.58 -5.14
N ALA A 25 -10.48 -22.50 -4.24
CA ALA A 25 -9.51 -23.43 -3.67
C ALA A 25 -9.06 -24.48 -4.69
N ARG A 26 -9.99 -25.06 -5.46
CA ARG A 26 -9.71 -26.03 -6.52
C ARG A 26 -8.81 -25.44 -7.61
N ASP A 27 -9.12 -24.22 -8.07
CA ASP A 27 -8.46 -23.58 -9.20
C ASP A 27 -7.33 -22.63 -8.75
N LYS A 28 -6.83 -22.80 -7.53
CA LYS A 28 -5.85 -21.90 -6.90
C LYS A 28 -4.60 -21.70 -7.76
N GLU A 29 -4.06 -22.76 -8.35
CA GLU A 29 -2.86 -22.69 -9.19
C GLU A 29 -3.10 -21.94 -10.50
N ILE A 30 -4.30 -22.10 -11.08
CA ILE A 30 -4.72 -21.37 -12.29
C ILE A 30 -4.85 -19.88 -11.95
N LEU A 31 -5.50 -19.55 -10.83
CA LEU A 31 -5.64 -18.17 -10.35
C LEU A 31 -4.28 -17.53 -10.05
N VAL A 32 -3.31 -18.28 -9.52
CA VAL A 32 -1.92 -17.82 -9.34
C VAL A 32 -1.28 -17.52 -10.70
N THR A 33 -1.38 -18.44 -11.65
CA THR A 33 -0.80 -18.29 -13.00
C THR A 33 -1.38 -17.09 -13.74
N LEU A 34 -2.69 -16.84 -13.59
CA LEU A 34 -3.37 -15.69 -14.17
C LEU A 34 -3.09 -14.36 -13.44
N GLY A 35 -2.32 -14.38 -12.35
CA GLY A 35 -2.01 -13.20 -11.56
C GLY A 35 -3.20 -12.65 -10.79
N PHE A 36 -4.12 -13.52 -10.34
CA PHE A 36 -5.32 -13.11 -9.61
C PHE A 36 -4.95 -12.34 -8.33
N ALA A 37 -5.33 -11.07 -8.30
CA ALA A 37 -5.09 -10.19 -7.17
C ALA A 37 -6.05 -10.51 -6.02
N TRP A 38 -5.64 -11.32 -5.05
CA TRP A 38 -6.42 -11.59 -3.83
C TRP A 38 -6.61 -10.33 -2.98
N ASN A 39 -5.54 -9.57 -2.78
CA ASN A 39 -5.60 -8.26 -2.16
C ASN A 39 -5.48 -7.18 -3.24
N ARG A 40 -6.59 -6.48 -3.51
CA ARG A 40 -6.62 -5.40 -4.52
C ARG A 40 -5.57 -4.33 -4.25
N ASN A 41 -5.42 -3.91 -2.99
CA ASN A 41 -4.52 -2.82 -2.64
C ASN A 41 -3.05 -3.24 -2.83
N GLU A 42 -2.72 -4.48 -2.46
CA GLU A 42 -1.38 -5.03 -2.71
C GLU A 42 -1.06 -5.13 -4.20
N ALA A 43 -2.01 -5.60 -5.00
CA ALA A 43 -1.83 -5.69 -6.44
C ALA A 43 -1.66 -4.31 -7.08
N VAL A 44 -2.49 -3.32 -6.71
CA VAL A 44 -2.33 -1.94 -7.19
C VAL A 44 -0.96 -1.38 -6.79
N TRP A 45 -0.53 -1.63 -5.55
CA TRP A 45 0.79 -1.18 -5.08
C TRP A 45 1.94 -1.79 -5.91
N ASN A 46 1.93 -3.12 -6.08
CA ASN A 46 3.01 -3.84 -6.75
C ASN A 46 3.02 -3.67 -8.27
N GLN A 47 1.84 -3.64 -8.90
CA GLN A 47 1.72 -3.69 -10.36
C GLN A 47 1.56 -2.30 -11.00
N GLN A 48 1.12 -1.30 -10.23
CA GLN A 48 0.88 0.05 -10.73
C GLN A 48 1.77 1.05 -10.02
N ILE A 49 1.63 1.23 -8.70
CA ILE A 49 2.28 2.33 -7.96
C ILE A 49 3.80 2.22 -8.03
N ILE A 50 4.39 1.08 -7.64
CA ILE A 50 5.85 0.90 -7.64
C ILE A 50 6.46 1.03 -9.05
N PRO A 51 5.92 0.35 -10.09
CA PRO A 51 6.41 0.54 -11.45
C PRO A 51 6.28 1.98 -11.96
N SER A 52 5.20 2.68 -11.60
CA SER A 52 5.03 4.09 -11.95
C SER A 52 6.08 4.98 -11.30
N ILE A 53 6.41 4.73 -10.03
CA ILE A 53 7.44 5.49 -9.32
C ILE A 53 8.82 5.24 -9.94
N ARG A 54 9.14 3.99 -10.29
CA ARG A 54 10.39 3.63 -10.97
C ARG A 54 10.51 4.36 -12.31
N GLY A 55 9.50 4.24 -13.17
CA GLY A 55 9.49 4.93 -14.46
C GLY A 55 9.61 6.44 -14.32
N TYR A 56 8.97 7.04 -13.31
CA TYR A 56 9.10 8.47 -13.06
C TYR A 56 10.52 8.87 -12.66
N SER A 57 11.12 8.14 -11.73
CA SER A 57 12.50 8.38 -11.30
C SER A 57 13.50 8.20 -12.45
N GLU A 58 13.27 7.22 -13.32
CA GLU A 58 14.10 6.97 -14.50
C GLU A 58 14.02 8.10 -15.54
N VAL A 59 12.81 8.62 -15.80
CA VAL A 59 12.57 9.67 -16.81
C VAL A 59 12.99 11.06 -16.30
N PHE A 60 12.59 11.42 -15.08
CA PHE A 60 12.75 12.78 -14.55
C PHE A 60 13.95 12.94 -13.62
N LYS A 61 14.66 11.86 -13.29
CA LYS A 61 15.83 11.82 -12.39
C LYS A 61 15.59 12.47 -11.04
N ASN A 62 14.34 12.47 -10.57
CA ASN A 62 13.93 12.96 -9.27
C ASN A 62 12.68 12.21 -8.78
N GLY A 63 12.40 12.28 -7.48
CA GLY A 63 11.19 11.69 -6.87
C GLY A 63 10.08 12.69 -6.59
N ASN A 64 10.16 13.92 -7.11
CA ASN A 64 9.22 14.99 -6.87
C ASN A 64 8.01 14.89 -7.81
N ILE A 65 7.22 13.84 -7.60
CA ILE A 65 6.06 13.54 -8.44
C ILE A 65 4.95 14.61 -8.23
N PRO A 66 4.55 15.34 -9.29
CA PRO A 66 3.49 16.36 -9.20
C PRO A 66 2.14 15.77 -8.81
N HIS A 67 1.33 16.53 -8.07
CA HIS A 67 -0.01 16.11 -7.62
C HIS A 67 -0.93 15.62 -8.76
N LYS A 68 -0.86 16.27 -9.93
CA LYS A 68 -1.69 15.93 -11.09
C LYS A 68 -1.01 14.96 -12.07
N PHE A 69 0.15 14.39 -11.71
CA PHE A 69 0.87 13.50 -12.61
C PHE A 69 0.06 12.21 -12.86
N VAL A 70 -0.08 11.88 -14.14
CA VAL A 70 -0.69 10.67 -14.65
C VAL A 70 0.34 9.97 -15.52
N VAL A 71 0.52 8.66 -15.32
CA VAL A 71 1.46 7.87 -16.10
C VAL A 71 1.05 7.86 -17.57
N PRO A 72 1.93 8.28 -18.49
CA PRO A 72 1.69 8.22 -19.93
C PRO A 72 1.41 6.79 -20.42
N SER A 73 0.60 6.68 -21.46
CA SER A 73 0.25 5.39 -22.08
C SER A 73 1.19 5.04 -23.24
N GLU A 74 2.49 5.16 -23.00
CA GLU A 74 3.54 4.98 -24.00
C GLU A 74 4.82 4.44 -23.35
N ASP A 75 5.76 3.95 -24.16
CA ASP A 75 7.08 3.57 -23.67
C ASP A 75 7.84 4.81 -23.13
N PRO A 76 8.69 4.67 -22.08
CA PRO A 76 9.13 3.43 -21.44
C PRO A 76 8.22 2.96 -20.28
N TRP A 77 7.02 3.55 -20.13
CA TRP A 77 6.16 3.23 -18.99
C TRP A 77 5.56 1.83 -19.12
N PRO A 78 5.53 1.03 -18.04
CA PRO A 78 4.95 -0.29 -18.10
C PRO A 78 3.43 -0.20 -18.33
N ARG A 79 2.89 -1.05 -19.22
CA ARG A 79 1.47 -1.05 -19.59
C ARG A 79 0.52 -1.15 -18.40
N SER A 80 0.92 -1.88 -17.35
CA SER A 80 0.14 -2.01 -16.12
C SER A 80 -0.01 -0.69 -15.36
N ALA A 81 0.92 0.25 -15.56
CA ALA A 81 0.93 1.55 -14.91
C ALA A 81 0.25 2.64 -15.75
N TRP A 82 0.01 2.44 -17.04
CA TRP A 82 -0.59 3.44 -17.93
C TRP A 82 -1.91 4.02 -17.38
N GLY A 83 -2.03 5.34 -17.43
CA GLY A 83 -3.20 6.07 -16.91
C GLY A 83 -3.30 6.11 -15.38
N THR A 84 -2.33 5.54 -14.64
CA THR A 84 -2.30 5.60 -13.18
C THR A 84 -2.13 7.06 -12.74
N LYS A 85 -3.09 7.56 -11.95
CA LYS A 85 -3.05 8.91 -11.37
C LYS A 85 -2.08 8.96 -10.18
N LEU A 86 -0.81 8.68 -10.44
CA LEU A 86 0.22 8.47 -9.42
C LEU A 86 0.33 9.67 -8.47
N GLY A 87 0.26 10.90 -8.99
CA GLY A 87 0.31 12.11 -8.17
C GLY A 87 -0.80 12.18 -7.13
N LEU A 88 -2.03 11.83 -7.51
CA LEU A 88 -3.18 11.80 -6.60
C LEU A 88 -3.04 10.69 -5.57
N ILE A 89 -2.62 9.49 -6.00
CA ILE A 89 -2.41 8.35 -5.09
C ILE A 89 -1.39 8.70 -4.01
N LEU A 90 -0.26 9.31 -4.38
CA LEU A 90 0.76 9.71 -3.41
C LEU A 90 0.28 10.86 -2.52
N SER A 91 -0.54 11.77 -3.05
CA SER A 91 -1.20 12.81 -2.24
C SER A 91 -2.11 12.20 -1.18
N ASP A 92 -3.00 11.28 -1.59
CA ASP A 92 -3.92 10.58 -0.69
C ASP A 92 -3.18 9.75 0.35
N LEU A 93 -2.05 9.13 -0.03
CA LEU A 93 -1.19 8.43 0.91
C LEU A 93 -0.68 9.37 2.01
N ARG A 94 -0.13 10.52 1.63
CA ARG A 94 0.37 11.53 2.60
C ARG A 94 -0.75 12.11 3.46
N CYS A 95 -1.93 12.36 2.88
CA CYS A 95 -3.03 13.06 3.53
C CYS A 95 -3.99 12.16 4.33
N ALA A 96 -4.13 10.90 3.95
CA ALA A 96 -5.08 9.96 4.56
C ALA A 96 -4.44 8.69 5.15
N GLY A 97 -3.15 8.44 4.86
CA GLY A 97 -2.47 7.21 5.29
C GLY A 97 -3.05 5.98 4.60
N THR A 98 -3.39 6.08 3.31
CA THR A 98 -3.72 4.89 2.51
C THR A 98 -2.45 4.05 2.30
N TYR A 99 -2.60 2.73 2.10
CA TYR A 99 -1.46 1.83 1.82
C TYR A 99 -0.34 1.78 2.89
N LEU A 100 -0.57 2.22 4.14
CA LEU A 100 0.46 2.25 5.21
C LEU A 100 1.24 0.94 5.36
N ARG A 101 0.55 -0.20 5.24
CA ARG A 101 1.16 -1.55 5.32
C ARG A 101 2.23 -1.81 4.25
N TYR A 102 2.08 -1.23 3.06
CA TYR A 102 3.02 -1.42 1.94
C TYR A 102 4.05 -0.31 1.86
N PHE A 103 3.66 0.88 2.30
CA PHE A 103 4.52 2.05 2.32
C PHE A 103 5.83 1.79 3.07
N ASP A 104 5.75 1.18 4.25
CA ASP A 104 6.97 0.84 4.99
C ASP A 104 7.77 -0.28 4.35
N ARG A 105 7.09 -1.34 3.86
CA ARG A 105 7.75 -2.50 3.24
C ARG A 105 8.76 -2.08 2.18
N ASP A 106 8.39 -1.09 1.36
CA ASP A 106 9.21 -0.59 0.25
C ASP A 106 9.90 0.74 0.57
N ALA A 107 9.99 1.16 1.83
CA ALA A 107 10.56 2.44 2.24
C ALA A 107 12.00 2.67 1.73
N GLY A 108 12.83 1.62 1.71
CA GLY A 108 14.20 1.67 1.19
C GLY A 108 14.23 1.92 -0.33
N LEU A 109 13.35 1.24 -1.07
CA LEU A 109 13.18 1.46 -2.51
C LEU A 109 12.70 2.88 -2.79
N LEU A 110 11.70 3.35 -2.04
CA LEU A 110 11.17 4.71 -2.19
C LEU A 110 12.23 5.78 -1.90
N ASN A 111 13.09 5.56 -0.89
CA ASN A 111 14.23 6.42 -0.61
C ASN A 111 15.25 6.43 -1.75
N ALA A 112 15.61 5.26 -2.27
CA ALA A 112 16.54 5.14 -3.40
C ALA A 112 16.03 5.84 -4.67
N LEU A 113 14.71 5.89 -4.85
CA LEU A 113 14.05 6.57 -5.97
C LEU A 113 13.80 8.07 -5.71
N GLY A 114 14.21 8.59 -4.55
CA GLY A 114 14.04 9.99 -4.15
C GLY A 114 12.62 10.36 -3.75
N VAL A 115 11.73 9.38 -3.54
CA VAL A 115 10.34 9.64 -3.16
C VAL A 115 10.22 9.77 -1.65
N ASN A 116 10.15 11.01 -1.18
CA ASN A 116 9.85 11.31 0.20
C ASN A 116 8.33 11.26 0.46
N LEU A 117 7.89 10.26 1.22
CA LEU A 117 6.53 10.14 1.70
C LEU A 117 6.60 10.32 3.21
N LYS A 118 6.23 11.52 3.65
CA LYS A 118 5.91 11.83 5.05
C LYS A 118 4.41 12.01 5.15
N LEU A 119 3.83 11.50 6.23
CA LEU A 119 2.42 11.72 6.51
C LEU A 119 2.22 13.19 6.88
N SER A 120 1.08 13.74 6.47
CA SER A 120 0.65 15.05 6.98
C SER A 120 0.42 14.97 8.48
N ALA A 121 0.54 16.09 9.20
CA ALA A 121 0.25 16.15 10.63
C ALA A 121 -1.15 15.59 10.96
N ARG A 122 -2.14 15.88 10.10
CA ARG A 122 -3.50 15.35 10.23
C ARG A 122 -3.56 13.82 10.08
N ALA A 123 -2.89 13.28 9.06
CA ALA A 123 -2.83 11.84 8.84
C ALA A 123 -2.11 11.14 10.00
N TRP A 124 -1.01 11.72 10.46
CA TRP A 124 -0.24 11.26 11.60
C TRP A 124 -1.10 11.18 12.86
N GLN A 125 -1.75 12.29 13.23
CA GLN A 125 -2.64 12.35 14.39
C GLN A 125 -3.79 11.33 14.30
N LYS A 126 -4.36 11.16 13.11
CA LYS A 126 -5.50 10.24 12.93
C LYS A 126 -5.09 8.76 12.90
N ARG A 127 -3.93 8.44 12.32
CA ARG A 127 -3.56 7.05 11.97
C ARG A 127 -2.47 6.46 12.83
N ILE A 128 -1.54 7.29 13.32
CA ILE A 128 -0.33 6.81 14.00
C ILE A 128 -0.43 7.06 15.50
N VAL A 129 -0.90 8.23 15.95
CA VAL A 129 -1.01 8.54 17.38
C VAL A 129 -1.81 7.50 18.17
N PRO A 130 -2.99 7.01 17.72
CA PRO A 130 -3.71 5.96 18.45
C PRO A 130 -2.92 4.65 18.58
N LEU A 131 -2.03 4.36 17.62
CA LEU A 131 -1.17 3.18 17.65
C LEU A 131 -0.01 3.36 18.63
N LEU A 132 0.50 4.58 18.76
CA LEU A 132 1.50 4.94 19.76
C LEU A 132 0.91 4.87 21.18
N ASP A 133 -0.34 5.30 21.36
CA ASP A 133 -1.02 5.20 22.67
C ASP A 133 -1.18 3.73 23.10
N ILE A 134 -1.56 2.86 22.16
CA ILE A 134 -1.65 1.41 22.39
C ILE A 134 -0.27 0.83 22.75
N TYR A 135 0.79 1.24 22.02
CA TYR A 135 2.16 0.81 22.31
C TYR A 135 2.60 1.25 23.71
N ALA A 136 2.43 2.54 24.03
CA ALA A 136 2.83 3.11 25.30
C ALA A 136 2.11 2.45 26.48
N THR A 137 0.84 2.10 26.32
CA THR A 137 0.07 1.35 27.33
C THR A 137 0.65 -0.04 27.58
N GLN A 138 1.19 -0.71 26.56
CA GLN A 138 1.78 -2.05 26.68
C GLN A 138 3.24 -2.04 27.13
N HIS A 139 3.99 -0.99 26.78
CA HIS A 139 5.46 -0.93 26.91
C HIS A 139 5.95 0.22 27.79
N GLY A 140 5.07 0.92 28.51
CA GLY A 140 5.45 1.92 29.51
C GLY A 140 5.98 3.24 28.96
N GLY A 141 5.67 3.59 27.71
CA GLY A 141 6.04 4.88 27.11
C GLY A 141 7.49 4.99 26.62
N GLU A 142 8.22 3.88 26.54
CA GLU A 142 9.51 3.85 25.84
C GLU A 142 9.34 4.19 24.34
N GLY A 143 10.41 4.70 23.72
CA GLY A 143 10.40 4.97 22.28
C GLY A 143 10.16 3.70 21.48
N VAL A 144 9.32 3.76 20.44
CA VAL A 144 9.00 2.60 19.60
C VAL A 144 10.27 2.13 18.88
N PRO A 145 10.71 0.86 19.05
CA PRO A 145 11.86 0.31 18.34
C PRO A 145 11.65 0.37 16.82
N ASP A 146 12.70 0.69 16.07
CA ASP A 146 12.64 0.85 14.61
C ASP A 146 12.09 -0.39 13.89
N ASP A 147 12.36 -1.58 14.41
CA ASP A 147 11.92 -2.87 13.87
C ASP A 147 10.57 -3.36 14.39
N PHE A 148 9.91 -2.59 15.27
CA PHE A 148 8.64 -3.00 15.87
C PHE A 148 7.55 -3.21 14.82
N VAL A 149 6.96 -4.41 14.84
CA VAL A 149 5.84 -4.84 14.00
C VAL A 149 4.60 -5.00 14.89
N ILE A 150 3.50 -4.40 14.48
CA ILE A 150 2.22 -4.55 15.18
C ILE A 150 1.80 -6.03 15.15
N PRO A 151 1.65 -6.68 16.32
CA PRO A 151 1.30 -8.08 16.39
C PRO A 151 -0.16 -8.29 16.02
N SER A 152 -0.47 -9.47 15.47
CA SER A 152 -1.82 -9.86 15.06
C SER A 152 -2.72 -10.25 16.23
N LYS A 153 -2.86 -9.36 17.22
CA LYS A 153 -3.63 -9.62 18.45
C LYS A 153 -4.19 -8.34 19.05
N ALA A 154 -5.27 -8.47 19.82
CA ALA A 154 -5.80 -7.37 20.63
C ALA A 154 -4.73 -6.79 21.58
N PRO A 155 -4.76 -5.49 21.89
CA PRO A 155 -5.76 -4.48 21.52
C PRO A 155 -5.56 -3.84 20.13
N TRP A 156 -4.63 -4.36 19.32
CA TRP A 156 -4.35 -3.78 18.01
C TRP A 156 -5.49 -4.03 17.03
N PRO A 157 -5.97 -3.00 16.29
CA PRO A 157 -6.96 -3.20 15.23
C PRO A 157 -6.43 -4.12 14.12
N GLU A 158 -7.28 -5.00 13.59
CA GLU A 158 -6.87 -6.01 12.60
C GLU A 158 -6.29 -5.38 11.32
N GLU A 159 -6.80 -4.21 10.94
CA GLU A 159 -6.38 -3.49 9.75
C GLU A 159 -4.93 -2.99 9.79
N VAL A 160 -4.31 -2.95 10.97
CA VAL A 160 -2.91 -2.55 11.16
C VAL A 160 -1.99 -3.69 11.57
N TRP A 161 -2.49 -4.92 11.63
CA TRP A 161 -1.65 -6.08 11.91
C TRP A 161 -0.55 -6.25 10.87
N GLY A 162 0.67 -6.51 11.34
CA GLY A 162 1.87 -6.63 10.52
C GLY A 162 2.42 -5.28 10.01
N VAL A 163 1.83 -4.15 10.38
CA VAL A 163 2.40 -2.84 10.07
C VAL A 163 3.65 -2.62 10.92
N ARG A 164 4.75 -2.25 10.27
CA ARG A 164 6.02 -1.89 10.89
C ARG A 164 5.97 -0.45 11.44
N LEU A 165 5.32 -0.29 12.58
CA LEU A 165 5.07 1.00 13.21
C LEU A 165 6.37 1.74 13.53
N GLY A 166 7.42 1.04 14.00
CA GLY A 166 8.71 1.65 14.32
C GLY A 166 9.32 2.45 13.16
N ARG A 167 9.40 1.84 11.99
CA ARG A 167 9.91 2.50 10.78
C ARG A 167 9.06 3.67 10.30
N ILE A 168 7.73 3.58 10.45
CA ILE A 168 6.83 4.70 10.15
C ILE A 168 7.15 5.89 11.06
N VAL A 169 7.44 5.63 12.34
CA VAL A 169 7.83 6.65 13.29
C VAL A 169 9.18 7.27 12.94
N ALA A 170 10.21 6.45 12.78
CA ALA A 170 11.56 6.91 12.42
C ALA A 170 11.54 7.83 11.18
N ARG A 171 10.74 7.51 10.17
CA ARG A 171 10.66 8.30 8.93
C ARG A 171 9.96 9.66 9.07
N ASN A 172 9.03 9.79 10.01
CA ASN A 172 8.26 11.03 10.19
C ASN A 172 8.88 11.97 11.24
N VAL A 173 9.74 11.47 12.14
CA VAL A 173 10.35 12.25 13.23
C VAL A 173 11.70 12.88 12.85
N VAL A 174 12.46 12.30 11.92
CA VAL A 174 13.76 12.87 11.51
C VAL A 174 13.56 14.14 10.66
N VAL A 175 13.95 15.28 11.25
CA VAL A 175 14.25 16.58 10.63
C VAL A 175 15.68 16.94 11.02
#